data_AF-A0A9R0ZL45-F1
#
_entry.id   AF-A0A9R0ZL45-F1
#
_cell.length_a   1.000
_cell.length_b   1.000
_cell.length_c   1.000
_cell.angle_alpha   90.00
_cell.angle_beta   90.00
_cell.angle_gamma   90.00
#
_symmetry.space_group_name_H-M   'P 1'
#
loop_
_entity.id
_entity.type
_entity.pdbx_description
1 polymer ?
#
loop_
_entity_poly.entity_id
_entity_poly.type
_entity_poly.pdbx_seq_one_letter_code
_entity_poly.pdbx_strand_id
1 'polypeptide(L)'
;MVPCYCKNKHTGVGSAIEYAVCALKVKVIVVIGHSRCGGIKALLSLKDGEDDSFHFVEDWVRIGFSAKKKVKDECCDLPFEDQCAILEKEAVNVSLQNLSTYPFVKEGVANRTLKLVGGHYDFVSGKFDTWELVRKLAEPRRIRLDSWNVGSRTGKLRELVDAAVRRGVDILCVQETKWRGQKAKEVEDTGFKLWYTGTAANRNGVCILINKSLKYEVVDVKRH
;
A
#
# COMPACT_ATOMS: atom_id res chain seq x y z
N MET A 1 1.61 -8.67 17.88
CA MET A 1 2.40 -9.08 16.69
C MET A 1 1.73 -10.26 16.03
N VAL A 2 1.89 -10.40 14.71
CA VAL A 2 1.36 -11.54 13.92
C VAL A 2 2.53 -12.23 13.20
N PRO A 3 2.76 -13.54 13.40
CA PRO A 3 3.80 -14.30 12.69
C PRO A 3 3.44 -14.54 11.21
N CYS A 4 4.42 -14.91 10.40
CA CYS A 4 4.19 -15.42 9.05
C CYS A 4 3.39 -16.73 9.08
N TYR A 5 2.69 -17.02 7.99
CA TYR A 5 2.00 -18.29 7.79
C TYR A 5 2.96 -19.48 7.90
N CYS A 6 2.70 -20.36 8.87
CA CYS A 6 3.36 -21.64 9.01
C CYS A 6 2.36 -22.64 9.58
N LYS A 7 2.17 -23.80 8.93
CA LYS A 7 1.24 -24.82 9.43
C LYS A 7 1.72 -25.48 10.73
N ASN A 8 3.03 -25.51 10.95
CA ASN A 8 3.65 -26.26 12.03
C ASN A 8 4.17 -25.36 13.17
N LYS A 9 4.04 -24.03 13.04
CA LYS A 9 4.43 -23.04 14.05
C LYS A 9 3.32 -22.02 14.22
N HIS A 10 3.06 -21.61 15.46
CA HIS A 10 2.04 -20.61 15.79
C HIS A 10 0.62 -20.96 15.31
N THR A 11 0.26 -22.24 15.40
CA THR A 11 -1.05 -22.78 14.97
C THR A 11 -2.22 -22.02 15.59
N GLY A 12 -2.13 -21.62 16.87
CA GLY A 12 -3.18 -20.84 17.52
C GLY A 12 -3.51 -19.52 16.80
N VAL A 13 -2.49 -18.77 16.36
CA VAL A 13 -2.72 -17.53 15.60
C VAL A 13 -3.26 -17.84 14.20
N GLY A 14 -2.69 -18.84 13.53
CA GLY A 14 -3.15 -19.25 12.21
C GLY A 14 -4.61 -19.69 12.19
N SER A 15 -5.03 -20.52 13.16
CA SER A 15 -6.40 -20.99 13.31
C SER A 15 -7.38 -19.85 13.60
N ALA A 16 -6.99 -18.88 14.44
CA ALA A 16 -7.85 -17.72 14.71
C ALA A 16 -8.09 -16.87 13.46
N ILE A 17 -7.03 -16.60 12.68
CA ILE A 17 -7.13 -15.84 11.42
C ILE A 17 -7.93 -16.63 10.39
N GLU A 18 -7.67 -17.94 10.23
CA GLU A 18 -8.39 -18.81 9.30
C GLU A 18 -9.88 -18.88 9.63
N TYR A 19 -10.24 -19.07 10.90
CA TYR A 19 -11.63 -19.12 11.30
C TYR A 19 -12.33 -17.77 11.08
N ALA A 20 -11.68 -16.64 11.39
CA ALA A 20 -12.26 -15.33 11.14
C ALA A 20 -12.51 -15.08 9.64
N VAL A 21 -11.56 -15.42 8.79
CA VAL A 21 -11.64 -15.14 7.34
C VAL A 21 -12.50 -16.17 6.59
N CYS A 22 -12.24 -17.46 6.81
CA CYS A 22 -12.89 -18.54 6.08
C CYS A 22 -14.24 -18.92 6.69
N ALA A 23 -14.29 -19.02 8.02
CA ALA A 23 -15.47 -19.23 8.88
C ALA A 23 -16.49 -18.08 8.81
N LEU A 24 -16.09 -16.99 9.47
CA LEU A 24 -16.97 -15.87 9.82
C LEU A 24 -17.08 -14.81 8.71
N LYS A 25 -16.26 -14.90 7.66
CA LYS A 25 -16.23 -13.96 6.54
C LYS A 25 -16.08 -12.50 7.00
N VAL A 26 -15.21 -12.26 7.97
CA VAL A 26 -14.94 -10.88 8.43
C VAL A 26 -14.47 -10.02 7.26
N LYS A 27 -14.91 -8.76 7.25
CA LYS A 27 -14.57 -7.80 6.18
C LYS A 27 -13.30 -7.02 6.46
N VAL A 28 -12.87 -6.97 7.73
CA VAL A 28 -11.74 -6.16 8.18
C VAL A 28 -10.96 -6.93 9.25
N ILE A 29 -9.64 -6.92 9.13
CA ILE A 29 -8.71 -7.28 10.20
C ILE A 29 -7.95 -6.02 10.60
N VAL A 30 -7.95 -5.72 11.90
CA VAL A 30 -7.20 -4.60 12.45
C VAL A 30 -6.08 -5.14 13.34
N VAL A 31 -4.84 -4.73 13.09
CA VAL A 31 -3.69 -5.02 13.96
C VAL A 31 -3.38 -3.77 14.77
N ILE A 32 -3.56 -3.84 16.10
CA ILE A 32 -3.40 -2.69 16.99
C ILE A 32 -2.11 -2.86 17.81
N GLY A 33 -1.17 -1.95 17.62
CA GLY A 33 -0.06 -1.69 18.54
C GLY A 33 -0.48 -0.71 19.62
N HIS A 34 0.36 -0.50 20.63
CA HIS A 34 0.06 0.44 21.71
C HIS A 34 1.32 1.05 22.31
N SER A 35 1.16 2.21 22.96
CA SER A 35 2.23 2.90 23.69
C SER A 35 2.83 2.04 24.79
N ARG A 36 4.11 2.25 25.10
CA ARG A 36 4.86 1.62 26.21
C ARG A 36 4.78 0.09 26.18
N CYS A 37 4.85 -0.51 24.99
CA CYS A 37 4.73 -1.95 24.84
C CYS A 37 5.97 -2.68 25.38
N GLY A 38 5.82 -3.43 26.47
CA GLY A 38 6.91 -4.20 27.08
C GLY A 38 7.58 -5.19 26.12
N GLY A 39 6.80 -5.82 25.22
CA GLY A 39 7.35 -6.72 24.19
C GLY A 39 8.19 -6.00 23.14
N ILE A 40 7.83 -4.78 22.77
CA ILE A 40 8.63 -3.95 21.84
C ILE A 40 9.90 -3.45 22.51
N LYS A 41 9.80 -3.05 23.78
CA LYS A 41 10.96 -2.71 24.60
C LYS A 41 11.94 -3.88 24.72
N ALA A 42 11.43 -5.08 24.95
CA ALA A 42 12.22 -6.31 24.95
C ALA A 42 12.89 -6.54 23.59
N LEU A 43 12.12 -6.48 22.49
CA LEU A 43 12.62 -6.62 21.12
C LEU A 43 13.77 -5.65 20.81
N LEU A 44 13.61 -4.37 21.14
CA LEU A 44 14.65 -3.37 20.89
C LEU A 44 15.90 -3.60 21.73
N SER A 45 15.73 -4.13 22.95
CA SER A 45 16.82 -4.40 23.90
C SER A 45 17.60 -5.69 23.61
N LEU A 46 17.06 -6.59 22.79
CA LEU A 46 17.76 -7.81 22.39
C LEU A 46 19.11 -7.46 21.76
N LYS A 47 20.16 -8.18 22.15
CA LYS A 47 21.47 -8.08 21.52
C LYS A 47 21.75 -9.36 20.74
N ASP A 48 22.41 -9.22 19.61
CA ASP A 48 22.73 -10.36 18.77
C ASP A 48 23.80 -11.22 19.45
N GLY A 49 23.51 -12.51 19.64
CA GLY A 49 24.44 -13.47 20.25
C GLY A 49 24.46 -13.50 21.78
N GLU A 50 23.58 -12.76 22.47
CA GLU A 50 23.36 -12.96 23.91
C GLU A 50 22.34 -14.08 24.16
N ASP A 51 22.48 -14.76 25.30
CA ASP A 51 21.54 -15.79 25.74
C ASP A 51 20.17 -15.19 26.07
N ASP A 52 19.12 -15.94 25.73
CA ASP A 52 17.74 -15.54 26.02
C ASP A 52 17.48 -15.60 27.53
N SER A 53 16.88 -14.54 28.06
CA SER A 53 16.54 -14.39 29.48
C SER A 53 15.22 -15.09 29.84
N PHE A 54 14.31 -15.26 28.87
CA PHE A 54 13.09 -16.03 29.01
C PHE A 54 13.07 -17.24 28.07
N HIS A 55 12.20 -18.20 28.37
CA HIS A 55 12.08 -19.43 27.59
C HIS A 55 11.35 -19.26 26.25
N PHE A 56 10.54 -18.20 26.09
CA PHE A 56 9.64 -18.04 24.94
C PHE A 56 9.48 -16.60 24.46
N VAL A 57 9.83 -15.60 25.29
CA VAL A 57 9.51 -14.20 24.99
C VAL A 57 10.37 -13.71 23.83
N GLU A 58 11.67 -14.01 23.86
CA GLU A 58 12.63 -13.61 22.83
C GLU A 58 12.28 -14.22 21.47
N ASP A 59 12.00 -15.52 21.44
CA ASP A 59 11.53 -16.22 20.24
C ASP A 59 10.25 -15.62 19.68
N TRP A 60 9.31 -15.23 20.54
CA TRP A 60 8.08 -14.59 20.11
C TRP A 60 8.33 -13.19 19.55
N VAL A 61 9.11 -12.35 20.24
CA VAL A 61 9.33 -10.97 19.80
C VAL A 61 10.23 -10.88 18.56
N ARG A 62 11.06 -11.90 18.28
CA ARG A 62 11.84 -12.04 17.03
C ARG A 62 10.99 -12.01 15.76
N ILE A 63 9.66 -12.22 15.84
CA ILE A 63 8.73 -11.95 14.72
C ILE A 63 8.89 -10.50 14.19
N GLY A 64 9.19 -9.55 15.06
CA GLY A 64 9.39 -8.13 14.72
C GLY A 64 10.82 -7.75 14.32
N PHE A 65 11.73 -8.71 14.10
CA PHE A 65 13.15 -8.41 13.90
C PHE A 65 13.41 -7.51 12.67
N SER A 66 12.63 -7.65 11.61
CA SER A 66 12.70 -6.76 10.44
C SER A 66 12.35 -5.31 10.77
N ALA A 67 11.36 -5.09 11.65
CA ALA A 67 11.02 -3.76 12.14
C ALA A 67 12.14 -3.20 13.03
N LYS A 68 12.70 -4.01 13.94
CA LYS A 68 13.83 -3.62 14.79
C LYS A 68 15.02 -3.17 13.94
N LYS A 69 15.39 -3.97 12.94
CA LYS A 69 16.49 -3.65 12.03
C LYS A 69 16.26 -2.31 11.33
N LYS A 70 15.07 -2.11 10.75
CA LYS A 70 14.70 -0.85 10.10
C LYS A 70 14.84 0.35 11.05
N VAL A 71 14.31 0.26 12.27
CA VAL A 71 14.40 1.36 13.25
C VAL A 71 15.85 1.59 13.69
N LYS A 72 16.66 0.54 13.83
CA LYS A 72 18.09 0.70 14.12
C LYS A 72 18.86 1.34 12.97
N ASP A 73 18.52 1.03 11.73
CA ASP A 73 19.18 1.59 10.55
C ASP A 73 18.76 3.06 10.29
N GLU A 74 17.48 3.40 10.49
CA GLU A 74 16.90 4.70 10.13
C GLU A 74 16.80 5.69 11.32
N CYS A 75 16.84 5.20 12.56
CA CYS A 75 16.53 5.98 13.76
C CYS A 75 17.52 5.72 14.92
N CYS A 76 18.76 5.29 14.62
CA CYS A 76 19.78 4.99 15.63
C CYS A 76 20.07 6.15 16.59
N ASP A 77 20.02 7.39 16.09
CA ASP A 77 20.36 8.60 16.85
C ASP A 77 19.26 9.08 17.81
N LEU A 78 18.06 8.51 17.71
CA LEU A 78 16.96 8.89 18.59
C LEU A 78 17.11 8.27 19.99
N PRO A 79 16.58 8.93 21.04
CA PRO A 79 16.46 8.33 22.37
C PRO A 79 15.76 6.97 22.34
N PHE A 80 16.11 6.10 23.29
CA PHE A 80 15.60 4.73 23.34
C PHE A 80 14.07 4.63 23.37
N GLU A 81 13.40 5.51 24.12
CA GLU A 81 11.93 5.52 24.19
C GLU A 81 11.29 6.01 22.88
N ASP A 82 11.95 6.91 22.16
CA ASP A 82 11.49 7.37 20.84
C ASP A 82 11.68 6.27 19.79
N GLN A 83 12.78 5.53 19.83
CA GLN A 83 12.97 4.31 19.03
C GLN A 83 11.87 3.27 19.33
N CYS A 84 11.50 3.09 20.60
CA CYS A 84 10.39 2.19 20.98
C CYS A 84 9.07 2.64 20.38
N ALA A 85 8.72 3.93 20.48
CA ALA A 85 7.47 4.47 19.94
C ALA A 85 7.36 4.29 18.42
N ILE A 86 8.47 4.44 17.69
CA ILE A 86 8.52 4.17 16.24
C ILE A 86 8.40 2.65 15.99
N LEU A 87 9.14 1.83 16.75
CA LEU A 87 9.14 0.38 16.59
C LEU A 87 7.76 -0.24 16.88
N GLU A 88 6.98 0.32 17.79
CA GLU A 88 5.59 -0.09 18.03
C GLU A 88 4.74 -0.01 16.75
N LYS A 89 4.86 1.10 16.00
CA LYS A 89 4.15 1.29 14.73
C LYS A 89 4.74 0.41 13.61
N GLU A 90 6.06 0.27 13.55
CA GLU A 90 6.71 -0.59 12.55
C GLU A 90 6.43 -2.09 12.76
N ALA A 91 6.30 -2.55 14.00
CA ALA A 91 5.92 -3.93 14.31
C ALA A 91 4.47 -4.24 13.87
N VAL A 92 3.58 -3.25 13.91
CA VAL A 92 2.24 -3.35 13.29
C VAL A 92 2.38 -3.51 11.78
N ASN A 93 3.23 -2.71 11.12
CA ASN A 93 3.48 -2.84 9.68
C ASN A 93 3.99 -4.23 9.29
N VAL A 94 4.96 -4.77 10.03
CA VAL A 94 5.46 -6.14 9.82
C VAL A 94 4.35 -7.17 10.03
N SER A 95 3.50 -7.00 11.05
CA SER A 95 2.37 -7.90 11.28
C SER A 95 1.35 -7.87 10.13
N LEU A 96 1.10 -6.71 9.52
CA LEU A 96 0.24 -6.57 8.33
C LEU A 96 0.88 -7.23 7.08
N GLN A 97 2.20 -7.13 6.94
CA GLN A 97 2.94 -7.84 5.89
C GLN A 97 2.88 -9.36 6.09
N ASN A 98 3.05 -9.83 7.32
CA ASN A 98 2.95 -11.24 7.68
C ASN A 98 1.54 -11.79 7.42
N LEU A 99 0.48 -11.02 7.70
CA LEU A 99 -0.89 -11.36 7.32
C LEU A 99 -1.03 -11.62 5.81
N SER A 100 -0.27 -10.92 4.97
CA SER A 100 -0.28 -11.14 3.51
C SER A 100 0.38 -12.44 3.06
N THR A 101 1.04 -13.17 3.97
CA THR A 101 1.60 -14.51 3.71
C THR A 101 0.56 -15.63 3.89
N TYR A 102 -0.58 -15.35 4.52
CA TYR A 102 -1.68 -16.31 4.68
C TYR A 102 -2.48 -16.40 3.36
N PRO A 103 -2.62 -17.58 2.74
CA PRO A 103 -3.25 -17.71 1.43
C PRO A 103 -4.66 -17.11 1.35
N PHE A 104 -5.51 -17.41 2.32
CA PHE A 104 -6.90 -16.93 2.38
C PHE A 104 -7.00 -15.43 2.70
N VAL A 105 -6.04 -14.85 3.44
CA VAL A 105 -5.98 -13.40 3.64
C VAL A 105 -5.56 -12.71 2.34
N LYS A 106 -4.52 -13.22 1.69
CA LYS A 106 -4.01 -12.70 0.41
C LYS A 106 -5.10 -12.71 -0.66
N GLU A 107 -5.87 -13.80 -0.74
CA GLU A 107 -7.02 -13.92 -1.63
C GLU A 107 -8.14 -12.94 -1.27
N GLY A 108 -8.53 -12.85 0.01
CA GLY A 108 -9.58 -11.91 0.45
C GLY A 108 -9.24 -10.45 0.15
N VAL A 109 -7.98 -10.06 0.34
CA VAL A 109 -7.49 -8.72 0.00
C VAL A 109 -7.49 -8.50 -1.52
N ALA A 110 -7.03 -9.47 -2.32
CA ALA A 110 -7.03 -9.37 -3.78
C ALA A 110 -8.46 -9.22 -4.35
N ASN A 111 -9.41 -9.95 -3.78
CA ASN A 111 -10.82 -9.93 -4.16
C ASN A 111 -11.60 -8.76 -3.55
N ARG A 112 -10.95 -7.88 -2.77
CA ARG A 112 -11.56 -6.76 -2.04
C ARG A 112 -12.69 -7.17 -1.08
N THR A 113 -12.68 -8.42 -0.63
CA THR A 113 -13.62 -8.94 0.38
C THR A 113 -13.08 -8.78 1.80
N LEU A 114 -11.77 -8.56 1.94
CA LEU A 114 -11.08 -8.36 3.21
C LEU A 114 -10.17 -7.13 3.15
N LYS A 115 -10.22 -6.30 4.19
CA LYS A 115 -9.38 -5.11 4.36
C LYS A 115 -8.43 -5.31 5.55
N LEU A 116 -7.17 -4.88 5.40
CA LEU A 116 -6.18 -4.88 6.49
C LEU A 116 -5.92 -3.44 6.95
N VAL A 117 -6.01 -3.22 8.26
CA VAL A 117 -5.82 -1.90 8.89
C VAL A 117 -4.80 -2.01 10.02
N GLY A 118 -3.82 -1.12 10.03
CA GLY A 118 -2.95 -0.90 11.18
C GLY A 118 -3.54 0.12 12.13
N GLY A 119 -3.35 -0.08 13.42
CA GLY A 119 -3.72 0.87 14.45
C GLY A 119 -2.63 1.01 15.50
N HIS A 120 -2.57 2.16 16.14
CA HIS A 120 -1.74 2.40 17.32
C HIS A 120 -2.55 3.16 18.37
N TYR A 121 -2.65 2.58 19.56
CA TYR A 121 -3.31 3.20 20.70
C TYR A 121 -2.28 3.75 21.69
N ASP A 122 -2.20 5.08 21.80
CA ASP A 122 -1.42 5.74 22.81
C ASP A 122 -2.30 6.03 24.03
N PHE A 123 -2.18 5.18 25.06
CA PHE A 123 -2.91 5.36 26.32
C PHE A 123 -2.30 6.42 27.24
N VAL A 124 -1.11 6.95 26.92
CA VAL A 124 -0.52 8.08 27.64
C VAL A 124 -1.20 9.38 27.23
N SER A 125 -1.41 9.56 25.92
CA SER A 125 -2.10 10.75 25.38
C SER A 125 -3.60 10.55 25.11
N GLY A 126 -4.10 9.31 25.17
CA GLY A 126 -5.48 8.96 24.86
C GLY A 126 -5.82 9.01 23.36
N LYS A 127 -4.82 8.87 22.48
CA LYS A 127 -4.98 8.98 21.01
C LYS A 127 -4.99 7.62 20.33
N PHE A 128 -5.75 7.52 19.26
CA PHE A 128 -5.81 6.33 18.42
C PHE A 128 -5.58 6.68 16.96
N ASP A 129 -4.44 6.23 16.43
CA ASP A 129 -4.07 6.40 15.02
C ASP A 129 -4.45 5.14 14.24
N THR A 130 -4.93 5.29 13.00
CA THR A 130 -5.16 4.17 12.08
C THR A 130 -4.62 4.46 10.69
N TRP A 131 -4.13 3.43 10.02
CA TRP A 131 -3.66 3.52 8.64
C TRP A 131 -3.95 2.24 7.86
N GLU A 132 -4.04 2.36 6.54
CA GLU A 132 -4.10 1.21 5.65
C GLU A 132 -2.69 0.91 5.14
N LEU A 133 -2.36 -0.37 5.03
CA LEU A 133 -1.12 -0.77 4.36
C LEU A 133 -1.28 -0.47 2.86
N VAL A 134 -0.78 0.68 2.41
CA VAL A 134 -0.66 0.99 0.99
C VAL A 134 0.30 -0.03 0.39
N ARG A 135 -0.22 -0.91 -0.48
CA ARG A 135 0.60 -1.86 -1.23
C ARG A 135 1.77 -1.10 -1.88
N LYS A 136 3.00 -1.32 -1.39
CA LYS A 136 4.14 -1.30 -2.31
C LYS A 136 3.83 -2.44 -3.28
N LEU A 137 3.52 -2.11 -4.53
CA LEU A 137 3.25 -3.09 -5.58
C LEU A 137 4.33 -4.18 -5.47
N ALA A 138 3.90 -5.43 -5.27
CA ALA A 138 4.76 -6.56 -4.88
C ALA A 138 5.82 -6.91 -5.94
N GLU A 139 5.79 -6.25 -7.08
CA GLU A 139 6.93 -6.07 -7.97
C GLU A 139 6.92 -4.61 -8.45
N PRO A 140 8.08 -3.98 -8.70
CA PRO A 140 8.13 -2.72 -9.42
C PRO A 140 7.48 -2.94 -10.79
N ARG A 141 6.20 -2.60 -10.90
CA ARG A 141 5.49 -2.58 -12.18
C ARG A 141 6.19 -1.52 -13.00
N ARG A 142 6.85 -1.93 -14.09
CA ARG A 142 7.47 -0.99 -15.02
C ARG A 142 6.36 -0.25 -15.75
N ILE A 143 5.96 0.90 -15.23
CA ILE A 143 4.97 1.79 -15.84
C ILE A 143 5.65 2.50 -17.01
N ARG A 144 5.10 2.36 -18.21
CA ARG A 144 5.54 3.13 -19.38
C ARG A 144 4.78 4.45 -19.43
N LEU A 145 5.49 5.54 -19.20
CA LEU A 145 4.99 6.90 -19.30
C LEU A 145 5.45 7.52 -20.62
N ASP A 146 4.57 8.25 -21.30
CA ASP A 146 4.90 9.01 -22.52
C ASP A 146 4.14 10.35 -22.54
N SER A 147 4.61 11.30 -23.34
CA SER A 147 3.98 12.61 -23.51
C SER A 147 3.95 13.05 -24.97
N TRP A 148 2.77 13.35 -25.53
CA TRP A 148 2.62 13.73 -26.94
C TRP A 148 1.96 15.08 -27.12
N ASN A 149 2.54 15.89 -28.00
CA ASN A 149 1.90 17.09 -28.53
C ASN A 149 1.10 16.70 -29.79
N VAL A 150 -0.23 16.86 -29.75
CA VAL A 150 -1.10 16.46 -30.87
C VAL A 150 -1.38 17.57 -31.88
N GLY A 151 -1.08 18.83 -31.53
CA GLY A 151 -1.28 19.98 -32.40
C GLY A 151 -2.68 20.05 -33.03
N SER A 152 -2.75 20.18 -34.37
CA SER A 152 -4.00 20.30 -35.12
C SER A 152 -4.77 18.99 -35.33
N ARG A 153 -4.28 17.84 -34.86
CA ARG A 153 -4.98 16.54 -34.93
C ARG A 153 -6.15 16.50 -33.95
N THR A 154 -7.19 17.28 -34.23
CA THR A 154 -8.45 17.26 -33.52
C THR A 154 -9.29 16.04 -33.89
N GLY A 155 -9.83 15.36 -32.89
CA GLY A 155 -11.01 14.51 -33.06
C GLY A 155 -10.76 13.00 -33.09
N LYS A 156 -9.52 12.52 -33.05
CA LYS A 156 -9.23 11.08 -33.13
C LYS A 156 -8.69 10.52 -31.82
N LEU A 157 -9.52 10.60 -30.77
CA LEU A 157 -9.25 9.95 -29.48
C LEU A 157 -8.90 8.47 -29.66
N ARG A 158 -9.58 7.76 -30.58
CA ARG A 158 -9.24 6.38 -30.91
C ARG A 158 -7.84 6.22 -31.46
N GLU A 159 -7.41 7.04 -32.43
CA GLU A 159 -6.03 6.93 -32.95
C GLU A 159 -4.95 7.18 -31.89
N LEU A 160 -5.21 8.11 -30.97
CA LEU A 160 -4.34 8.36 -29.82
C LEU A 160 -4.23 7.12 -28.93
N VAL A 161 -5.36 6.51 -28.60
CA VAL A 161 -5.37 5.32 -27.76
C VAL A 161 -4.77 4.12 -28.50
N ASP A 162 -5.06 3.93 -29.78
CA ASP A 162 -4.48 2.87 -30.60
C ASP A 162 -2.95 3.01 -30.68
N ALA A 163 -2.45 4.24 -30.81
CA ALA A 163 -1.02 4.51 -30.76
C ALA A 163 -0.44 4.20 -29.37
N ALA A 164 -1.17 4.53 -28.30
CA ALA A 164 -0.75 4.24 -26.92
C ALA A 164 -0.68 2.73 -26.68
N VAL A 165 -1.70 1.99 -27.14
CA VAL A 165 -1.76 0.51 -27.11
C VAL A 165 -0.60 -0.09 -27.90
N ARG A 166 -0.36 0.37 -29.15
CA ARG A 166 0.74 -0.14 -29.99
C ARG A 166 2.12 0.10 -29.37
N ARG A 167 2.34 1.24 -28.73
CA ARG A 167 3.59 1.56 -28.01
C ARG A 167 3.62 0.96 -26.60
N GLY A 168 2.49 0.40 -26.17
CA GLY A 168 2.24 -0.14 -24.85
C GLY A 168 2.39 0.87 -23.70
N VAL A 169 2.11 2.15 -23.98
CA VAL A 169 2.14 3.21 -22.97
C VAL A 169 1.02 2.96 -21.95
N ASP A 170 1.37 3.01 -20.66
CA ASP A 170 0.42 2.82 -19.56
C ASP A 170 -0.22 4.15 -19.13
N ILE A 171 0.55 5.23 -19.18
CA ILE A 171 0.12 6.60 -18.87
C ILE A 171 0.63 7.53 -19.97
N LEU A 172 -0.29 8.16 -20.70
CA LEU A 172 0.01 9.09 -21.78
C LEU A 172 -0.50 10.49 -21.45
N CYS A 173 0.42 11.44 -21.32
CA CYS A 173 0.11 12.87 -21.18
C CYS A 173 0.00 13.51 -22.56
N VAL A 174 -1.16 14.04 -22.92
CA VAL A 174 -1.38 14.69 -24.22
C VAL A 174 -1.51 16.19 -24.04
N GLN A 175 -0.73 16.96 -24.78
CA GLN A 175 -0.75 18.43 -24.74
C GLN A 175 -1.26 19.00 -26.07
N GLU A 176 -1.57 20.30 -26.06
CA GLU A 176 -2.08 21.05 -27.22
C GLU A 176 -3.40 20.50 -27.78
N THR A 177 -4.20 19.84 -26.93
CA THR A 177 -5.54 19.39 -27.32
C THR A 177 -6.46 20.61 -27.49
N LYS A 178 -7.43 20.51 -28.40
CA LYS A 178 -8.49 21.53 -28.59
C LYS A 178 -9.80 21.16 -27.91
N TRP A 179 -9.77 20.26 -26.93
CA TRP A 179 -10.97 19.91 -26.15
C TRP A 179 -11.36 21.07 -25.24
N ARG A 180 -12.66 21.19 -24.93
CA ARG A 180 -13.22 22.25 -24.08
C ARG A 180 -13.81 21.68 -22.80
N GLY A 181 -13.64 22.41 -21.70
CA GLY A 181 -14.14 22.02 -20.39
C GLY A 181 -13.31 20.93 -19.73
N GLN A 182 -13.83 20.36 -18.65
CA GLN A 182 -13.17 19.31 -17.88
C GLN A 182 -14.07 18.09 -17.81
N LYS A 183 -13.56 16.92 -18.19
CA LYS A 183 -14.32 15.66 -18.09
C LYS A 183 -13.39 14.47 -17.94
N ALA A 184 -13.87 13.46 -17.23
CA ALA A 184 -13.30 12.13 -17.21
C ALA A 184 -14.27 11.16 -17.90
N LYS A 185 -13.78 10.31 -18.81
CA LYS A 185 -14.58 9.27 -19.45
C LYS A 185 -13.76 8.04 -19.77
N GLU A 186 -14.39 6.87 -19.76
CA GLU A 186 -13.78 5.67 -20.35
C GLU A 186 -13.82 5.79 -21.87
N VAL A 187 -12.77 5.29 -22.52
CA VAL A 187 -12.73 5.16 -23.97
C VAL A 187 -13.17 3.74 -24.30
N GLU A 188 -14.41 3.61 -24.77
CA GLU A 188 -15.04 2.33 -25.11
C GLU A 188 -14.12 1.46 -25.97
N ASP A 189 -14.08 0.17 -25.64
CA ASP A 189 -13.36 -0.89 -26.36
C ASP A 189 -11.83 -0.76 -26.44
N THR A 190 -11.22 0.17 -25.69
CA THR A 190 -9.76 0.37 -25.74
C THR A 190 -9.02 0.07 -24.44
N GLY A 191 -9.74 -0.06 -23.33
CA GLY A 191 -9.12 -0.27 -22.03
C GLY A 191 -8.37 0.96 -21.49
N PHE A 192 -8.66 2.17 -21.96
CA PHE A 192 -8.12 3.41 -21.39
C PHE A 192 -9.20 4.29 -20.78
N LYS A 193 -8.84 5.03 -19.73
CA LYS A 193 -9.63 6.11 -19.19
C LYS A 193 -8.95 7.45 -19.48
N LEU A 194 -9.75 8.38 -20.00
CA LEU A 194 -9.34 9.72 -20.35
C LEU A 194 -9.76 10.70 -19.26
N TRP A 195 -8.84 11.56 -18.84
CA TRP A 195 -9.12 12.81 -18.14
C TRP A 195 -8.63 13.96 -19.01
N TYR A 196 -9.47 14.94 -19.28
CA TYR A 196 -9.03 16.13 -20.01
C TYR A 196 -9.49 17.40 -19.34
N THR A 197 -8.68 18.44 -19.52
CA THR A 197 -8.94 19.81 -19.10
C THR A 197 -8.60 20.76 -20.25
N GLY A 198 -9.64 21.32 -20.84
CA GLY A 198 -9.62 22.21 -21.99
C GLY A 198 -9.90 23.67 -21.63
N THR A 199 -9.28 24.61 -22.34
CA THR A 199 -9.58 26.04 -22.19
C THR A 199 -10.74 26.49 -23.08
N ALA A 200 -11.37 27.63 -22.77
CA ALA A 200 -12.45 28.20 -23.59
C ALA A 200 -11.97 28.61 -25.01
N ALA A 201 -10.69 28.94 -25.16
CA ALA A 201 -10.08 29.41 -26.40
C ALA A 201 -9.80 28.31 -27.44
N ASN A 202 -10.24 27.07 -27.20
CA ASN A 202 -10.06 25.92 -28.11
C ASN A 202 -8.59 25.61 -28.44
N ARG A 203 -7.67 25.99 -27.53
CA ARG A 203 -6.22 25.81 -27.63
C ARG A 203 -5.65 25.45 -26.25
N ASN A 204 -4.49 24.80 -26.21
CA ASN A 204 -3.74 24.54 -24.97
C ASN A 204 -4.49 23.70 -23.92
N GLY A 205 -5.38 22.81 -24.37
CA GLY A 205 -5.97 21.78 -23.52
C GLY A 205 -4.96 20.68 -23.25
N VAL A 206 -5.06 20.06 -22.08
CA VAL A 206 -4.23 18.91 -21.69
C VAL A 206 -5.12 17.71 -21.39
N CYS A 207 -4.57 16.51 -21.56
CA CYS A 207 -5.22 15.29 -21.14
C CYS A 207 -4.24 14.27 -20.60
N ILE A 208 -4.77 13.34 -19.83
CA ILE A 208 -4.08 12.13 -19.39
C ILE A 208 -4.93 10.93 -19.78
N LEU A 209 -4.32 10.00 -20.51
CA LEU A 209 -4.85 8.69 -20.81
C LEU A 209 -4.17 7.67 -19.90
N ILE A 210 -4.96 6.89 -19.17
CA ILE A 210 -4.45 5.90 -18.21
C ILE A 210 -5.03 4.54 -18.56
N ASN A 211 -4.16 3.53 -18.66
CA ASN A 211 -4.55 2.14 -18.85
C ASN A 211 -5.50 1.71 -17.71
N LYS A 212 -6.58 1.00 -18.05
CA LYS A 212 -7.62 0.57 -17.11
C LYS A 212 -7.06 -0.32 -16.00
N SER A 213 -5.94 -0.99 -16.25
CA SER A 213 -5.17 -1.73 -15.23
C SER A 213 -4.70 -0.84 -14.07
N LEU A 214 -4.47 0.45 -14.31
CA LEU A 214 -4.02 1.45 -13.33
C LEU A 214 -5.14 2.39 -12.87
N LYS A 215 -6.34 2.32 -13.48
CA LYS A 215 -7.46 3.25 -13.22
C LYS A 215 -7.79 3.42 -11.73
N TYR A 216 -7.77 2.31 -10.97
CA TYR A 216 -8.13 2.31 -9.55
C TYR A 216 -6.97 2.71 -8.63
N GLU A 217 -5.77 2.92 -9.18
CA GLU A 217 -4.58 3.37 -8.45
C GLU A 217 -4.40 4.89 -8.53
N VAL A 218 -5.20 5.57 -9.34
CA VAL A 218 -5.14 7.03 -9.52
C VAL A 218 -5.87 7.72 -8.37
N VAL A 219 -5.12 8.40 -7.51
CA VAL A 219 -5.65 9.16 -6.36
C VAL A 219 -6.25 10.50 -6.82
N ASP A 220 -5.53 11.26 -7.65
CA ASP A 220 -5.97 12.56 -8.14
C ASP A 220 -5.24 12.96 -9.44
N VAL A 221 -5.87 13.84 -10.23
CA VAL A 221 -5.31 14.43 -11.46
C VAL A 221 -5.53 15.94 -11.42
N LYS A 222 -4.48 16.69 -11.08
CA LYS A 222 -4.50 18.16 -11.06
C LYS A 222 -3.68 18.74 -12.21
N ARG A 223 -4.22 19.78 -12.84
CA ARG A 223 -3.44 20.66 -13.73
C ARG A 223 -2.89 21.79 -12.85
N HIS A 224 -1.57 21.92 -12.79
CA HIS A 224 -0.89 23.07 -12.20
C HIS A 224 -0.70 24.18 -13.24
#